data_AF-A0AAE4FTD5-F1
#
_entry.id   AF-A0AAE4FTD5-F1
#
_cell.length_a   1.000
_cell.length_b   1.000
_cell.length_c   1.000
_cell.angle_alpha   90.00
_cell.angle_beta   90.00
_cell.angle_gamma   90.00
#
_symmetry.space_group_name_H-M   'P 1'
#
loop_
_entity.id
_entity.type
_entity.pdbx_description
1 polymer ?
#
loop_
_entity_poly.entity_id
_entity_poly.type
_entity_poly.pdbx_seq_one_letter_code
_entity_poly.pdbx_strand_id
1 'polypeptide(L)' 'MSNDFVAMEHLQVRNMVKNRHLAKSISDAAWGEFRRWVEYFGQVFGVVTVAVPPQYTSQECSNCGAMG' A
#
# COMPACT_ATOMS: atom_id res chain seq x y z
N MET A 1 -13.67 9.33 -17.17
CA MET A 1 -13.09 9.75 -15.87
C MET A 1 -11.62 9.45 -15.94
N SER A 2 -10.78 10.46 -15.81
CA SER A 2 -9.32 10.28 -15.79
C SER A 2 -8.92 9.81 -14.40
N ASN A 3 -8.05 8.80 -14.31
CA ASN A 3 -7.44 8.38 -13.05
C ASN A 3 -6.02 8.97 -13.01
N ASP A 4 -5.93 10.26 -12.68
CA ASP A 4 -4.67 11.01 -12.73
C ASP A 4 -3.77 10.77 -11.51
N PHE A 5 -4.22 9.95 -10.56
CA PHE A 5 -3.58 9.80 -9.26
C PHE A 5 -3.81 8.41 -8.65
N VAL A 6 -2.74 7.84 -8.08
CA VAL A 6 -2.76 6.59 -7.34
C VAL A 6 -2.14 6.83 -5.97
N ALA A 7 -2.93 6.65 -4.90
CA ALA A 7 -2.44 6.58 -3.53
C ALA A 7 -2.41 5.14 -3.04
N MET A 8 -1.37 4.77 -2.30
CA MET A 8 -1.23 3.45 -1.68
C MET A 8 -0.54 3.55 -0.33
N GLU A 9 -0.83 2.61 0.57
CA GLU A 9 -0.18 2.57 1.88
C GLU A 9 1.33 2.32 1.77
N HIS A 10 2.11 3.06 2.54
CA HIS A 10 3.53 2.82 2.74
C HIS A 10 3.74 1.68 3.74
N LEU A 11 3.39 0.47 3.30
CA LEU A 11 3.53 -0.75 4.10
C LEU A 11 4.98 -0.93 4.56
N GLN A 12 5.14 -1.13 5.87
CA GLN A 12 6.44 -1.43 6.47
C GLN A 12 6.75 -2.93 6.35
N VAL A 13 6.87 -3.42 5.11
CA VAL A 13 6.96 -4.87 4.78
C VAL A 13 8.00 -5.60 5.61
N ARG A 14 9.19 -4.99 5.82
CA ARG A 14 10.27 -5.55 6.65
C ARG A 14 9.86 -5.78 8.11
N ASN A 15 8.96 -4.96 8.64
CA ASN A 15 8.40 -5.15 9.98
C ASN A 15 7.26 -6.16 9.97
N MET A 16 6.42 -6.16 8.94
CA MET A 16 5.28 -7.08 8.82
C MET A 16 5.74 -8.54 8.76
N VAL A 17 6.82 -8.85 8.02
CA VAL A 17 7.36 -10.21 7.93
C VAL A 17 7.95 -10.75 9.23
N LYS A 18 8.09 -9.92 10.28
CA LYS A 18 8.51 -10.39 11.61
C LYS A 18 7.40 -11.20 12.31
N ASN A 19 6.14 -11.05 11.90
CA ASN A 19 5.06 -11.90 12.40
C ASN A 19 5.17 -13.30 11.80
N ARG A 20 5.65 -14.27 12.58
CA ARG A 20 5.89 -15.66 12.14
C ARG A 20 4.65 -16.37 11.57
N HIS A 21 3.45 -15.98 11.99
CA HIS A 21 2.20 -16.57 11.49
C HIS A 21 1.83 -16.06 10.09
N LEU A 22 2.25 -14.85 9.74
CA LEU A 22 1.90 -14.19 8.47
C LEU A 22 3.11 -14.01 7.53
N ALA A 23 4.33 -14.28 8.00
CA ALA A 23 5.55 -14.00 7.26
C ALA A 23 5.55 -14.62 5.85
N LYS A 24 5.06 -15.87 5.74
CA LYS A 24 4.98 -16.57 4.46
C LYS A 24 4.03 -15.86 3.50
N SER A 25 2.77 -15.65 3.89
CA SER A 25 1.78 -15.00 3.02
C SER A 25 2.14 -13.56 2.65
N ILE A 26 2.76 -12.81 3.57
CA ILE A 26 3.26 -11.45 3.30
C ILE A 26 4.40 -11.48 2.28
N SER A 27 5.30 -12.46 2.37
CA SER A 27 6.42 -12.61 1.44
C SER A 27 5.92 -13.04 0.06
N ASP A 28 5.00 -14.01 0.01
CA ASP A 28 4.40 -14.53 -1.22
C ASP A 28 3.60 -13.44 -1.98
N ALA A 29 3.02 -12.47 -1.26
CA ALA A 29 2.31 -11.33 -1.85
C ALA A 29 3.22 -10.29 -2.54
N ALA A 30 4.54 -10.35 -2.32
CA ALA A 30 5.54 -9.51 -3.00
C ALA A 30 5.27 -7.99 -2.96
N TRP A 31 4.74 -7.45 -1.85
CA TRP A 31 4.34 -6.04 -1.71
C TRP A 31 5.39 -5.01 -2.12
N GLY A 32 6.68 -5.27 -1.85
CA GLY A 32 7.77 -4.38 -2.24
C GLY A 32 8.05 -4.36 -3.76
N GLU A 33 7.73 -5.44 -4.46
CA GLU A 33 7.83 -5.51 -5.91
C GLU A 33 6.59 -4.92 -6.58
N PHE A 34 5.40 -5.21 -6.04
CA PHE A 34 4.17 -4.59 -6.45
C PHE A 34 4.26 -3.04 -6.45
N ARG A 35 4.72 -2.46 -5.33
CA ARG A 35 4.91 -1.00 -5.24
C ARG A 35 5.87 -0.47 -6.31
N ARG A 36 7.01 -1.14 -6.52
CA ARG A 36 7.99 -0.75 -7.54
C ARG A 36 7.37 -0.70 -8.94
N TRP A 37 6.56 -1.69 -9.29
CA TRP A 37 5.89 -1.73 -10.58
C TRP A 37 4.86 -0.62 -10.73
N VAL A 38 4.10 -0.31 -9.69
CA VAL A 38 3.15 0.81 -9.74
C VAL A 38 3.86 2.15 -9.90
N GLU A 39 4.93 2.40 -9.14
CA GLU A 39 5.74 3.62 -9.28
C GLU A 39 6.35 3.72 -10.69
N TYR A 40 6.86 2.62 -11.22
CA TYR A 40 7.40 2.55 -12.59
C TYR A 40 6.34 2.90 -13.64
N PHE A 41 5.16 2.26 -13.60
CA PHE A 41 4.11 2.54 -14.57
C PHE A 41 3.51 3.94 -14.39
N GLY A 42 3.47 4.46 -13.16
CA GLY A 42 3.13 5.86 -12.89
C GLY A 42 4.04 6.82 -13.67
N GLN A 43 5.35 6.59 -13.64
CA GLN A 43 6.30 7.37 -14.44
C GLN A 43 6.08 7.20 -15.95
N VAL A 44 5.87 5.97 -16.42
CA VAL A 44 5.66 5.68 -17.86
C VAL A 44 4.41 6.38 -18.42
N PHE A 45 3.32 6.39 -17.67
CA PHE A 45 2.04 6.93 -18.12
C PHE A 45 1.77 8.37 -17.66
N GLY A 46 2.70 8.99 -16.92
CA GLY A 46 2.51 10.32 -16.37
C GLY A 46 1.45 10.39 -15.27
N VAL A 47 1.22 9.29 -14.56
CA VAL A 47 0.27 9.19 -13.43
C VAL A 47 1.02 9.41 -12.12
N VAL A 48 0.52 10.31 -11.29
CA VAL A 48 1.13 10.59 -9.99
C VAL A 48 0.88 9.42 -9.03
N THR A 49 1.94 8.84 -8.48
CA THR A 49 1.88 7.73 -7.52
C THR A 49 2.43 8.20 -6.18
N VAL A 50 1.67 8.02 -5.09
CA VAL A 50 2.05 8.47 -3.74
C VAL A 50 1.87 7.35 -2.72
N ALA A 51 2.92 7.14 -1.93
CA ALA A 51 2.87 6.28 -0.76
C ALA A 51 2.46 7.10 0.48
N VAL A 52 1.34 6.74 1.11
CA VAL A 52 0.81 7.44 2.30
C VAL A 52 1.15 6.71 3.59
N PRO A 53 1.28 7.40 4.74
CA PRO A 53 1.47 6.74 6.02
C PRO A 53 0.34 5.72 6.29
N PRO A 54 0.64 4.48 6.73
CA PRO A 54 -0.35 3.42 6.88
C PRO A 54 -1.15 3.51 8.20
N GLN A 55 -0.92 4.53 9.02
CA GLN A 55 -1.67 4.69 10.26
C GLN A 55 -3.11 5.08 9.95
N TYR A 56 -4.07 4.45 10.63
CA TYR A 56 -5.51 4.73 10.55
C TYR A 56 -6.20 4.38 9.21
N THR A 57 -5.46 4.13 8.13
CA THR A 57 -6.00 3.81 6.81
C THR A 57 -6.80 2.50 6.74
N SER A 58 -6.51 1.55 7.63
CA SER A 58 -7.21 0.27 7.74
C SER A 58 -8.03 0.12 9.05
N GLN A 59 -7.96 1.10 9.95
CA GLN A 59 -8.62 1.05 11.27
C GLN A 59 -9.79 2.03 11.36
N GLU A 60 -9.70 3.16 10.66
CA GLU A 60 -10.77 4.16 10.62
C GLU A 60 -11.74 3.83 9.49
N CYS A 61 -13.02 3.72 9.81
CA CYS A 61 -14.05 3.51 8.82
C CYS A 61 -14.20 4.74 7.92
N SER A 62 -13.99 4.58 6.61
CA SER A 62 -14.13 5.67 5.64
C SER A 62 -15.55 6.27 5.56
N ASN A 63 -16.57 5.54 6.02
CA ASN A 63 -17.95 6.02 6.03
C ASN A 63 -18.32 6.83 7.28
N CYS A 64 -17.78 6.48 8.45
CA CYS A 64 -18.23 7.05 9.72
C CYS A 64 -17.13 7.52 10.68
N GLY A 65 -15.84 7.33 10.36
CA GLY A 65 -14.72 7.74 11.20
C GLY A 65 -14.54 6.91 12.48
N ALA A 66 -15.31 5.83 12.66
CA ALA A 66 -15.16 4.96 13.82
C ALA A 66 -13.87 4.12 13.72
N MET A 67 -13.20 3.93 14.85
CA MET A 67 -11.99 3.10 14.98
C MET A 67 -12.35 1.64 15.29
N GLY A 68 -11.79 0.71 14.51
CA GLY A 68 -11.91 -0.75 14.70
C GLY A 68 -10.67 -1.43 15.27
#